data_AF-A0A3D1JF47-F1
#
_entry.id   AF-A0A3D1JF47-F1
#
_cell.length_a   1.000
_cell.length_b   1.000
_cell.length_c   1.000
_cell.angle_alpha   90.00
_cell.angle_beta   90.00
_cell.angle_gamma   90.00
#
_symmetry.space_group_name_H-M   'P 1'
#
loop_
_entity.id
_entity.type
_entity.pdbx_description
1 polymer ?
#
loop_
_entity_poly.entity_id
_entity_poly.type
_entity_poly.pdbx_seq_one_letter_code
_entity_poly.pdbx_strand_id
1 'polypeptide(L)' 'MLFAPKEKGQGLVEYALILVLVAVVVIVILALLGPAIGNIFSNIVNQI' A
#
# COMPACT_ATOMS: atom_id res chain seq x y z
N MET A 1 20.91 -39.18 -11.72
CA MET A 1 21.25 -37.75 -11.58
C MET A 1 20.15 -36.96 -12.26
N LEU A 2 19.41 -36.02 -11.72
CA LEU A 2 19.12 -35.48 -10.38
C LEU A 2 17.85 -34.66 -10.71
N PHE A 3 16.71 -34.89 -10.05
CA PHE A 3 15.53 -34.05 -10.28
C PHE A 3 15.89 -32.61 -9.89
N ALA A 4 16.06 -31.72 -10.86
CA ALA A 4 16.15 -30.29 -10.58
C ALA A 4 14.74 -29.80 -10.24
N PRO A 5 14.45 -29.39 -9.00
CA PRO A 5 13.15 -28.83 -8.67
C PRO A 5 12.97 -27.56 -9.50
N LYS A 6 11.93 -27.53 -10.33
CA LYS A 6 11.54 -26.35 -11.10
C LYS A 6 11.04 -25.29 -10.13
N GLU A 7 11.89 -24.35 -9.75
CA GLU A 7 11.51 -23.21 -8.92
C GLU A 7 10.46 -22.39 -9.68
N LYS A 8 9.21 -22.46 -9.23
CA LYS A 8 8.12 -21.61 -9.73
C LYS A 8 8.23 -20.26 -9.04
N GLY A 9 9.20 -19.45 -9.47
CA GLY A 9 9.18 -18.03 -9.17
C GLY A 9 7.96 -17.38 -9.83
N GLN A 10 7.29 -16.52 -9.10
CA GLN A 10 6.23 -15.67 -9.64
C GLN A 10 6.81 -14.78 -10.76
N GLY A 11 6.07 -14.53 -11.83
CA GLY A 11 6.57 -13.77 -12.98
C GLY A 11 6.82 -12.31 -12.62
N LEU A 12 7.80 -11.66 -13.25
CA LEU A 12 8.08 -10.22 -13.06
C LEU A 12 6.83 -9.35 -13.27
N VAL A 13 5.96 -9.74 -14.21
CA VAL A 13 4.68 -9.07 -14.48
C VAL A 13 3.74 -9.17 -13.29
N GLU A 14 3.66 -10.34 -12.64
CA GLU A 14 2.76 -10.53 -11.50
C GLU A 14 3.25 -9.76 -10.28
N TYR A 15 4.57 -9.64 -10.08
CA TYR A 15 5.13 -8.73 -9.07
C TYR A 15 4.78 -7.26 -9.36
N ALA A 16 4.86 -6.83 -10.62
CA ALA A 16 4.47 -5.46 -10.99
C ALA A 16 2.98 -5.20 -10.71
N LEU A 17 2.10 -6.18 -10.99
CA LEU A 17 0.67 -6.07 -10.70
C LEU A 17 0.39 -5.98 -9.19
N ILE A 18 1.10 -6.75 -8.36
CA ILE A 18 1.01 -6.66 -6.90
C ILE A 18 1.48 -5.28 -6.42
N LEU A 19 2.61 -4.79 -6.94
CA LEU A 19 3.13 -3.47 -6.57
C LEU A 19 2.14 -2.34 -6.89
N VAL A 20 1.49 -2.38 -8.06
CA VAL A 20 0.46 -1.41 -8.43
C VAL A 20 -0.74 -1.51 -7.48
N LEU A 21 -1.20 -2.72 -7.16
CA LEU A 21 -2.31 -2.91 -6.23
C LEU A 21 -2.00 -2.31 -4.84
N VAL A 22 -0.81 -2.60 -4.30
CA VAL A 22 -0.37 -2.06 -3.00
C VAL A 22 -0.28 -0.54 -3.05
N ALA A 23 0.27 0.04 -4.13
CA ALA A 23 0.36 1.49 -4.30
C ALA A 23 -1.02 2.15 -4.28
N VAL A 24 -2.00 1.58 -4.98
CA VAL A 24 -3.39 2.09 -4.98
C VAL A 24 -3.99 2.06 -3.58
N VAL A 25 -3.80 0.95 -2.84
CA VAL A 25 -4.30 0.84 -1.46
C VAL A 25 -3.69 1.92 -0.56
N VAL A 26 -2.38 2.14 -0.64
CA VAL A 26 -1.70 3.18 0.15
C VAL A 26 -2.23 4.58 -0.19
N ILE A 27 -2.45 4.89 -1.46
CA ILE A 27 -3.02 6.18 -1.89
C ILE A 27 -4.41 6.38 -1.29
N VAL A 28 -5.28 5.35 -1.34
CA VAL A 28 -6.63 5.43 -0.77
C VAL A 28 -6.59 5.67 0.73
N ILE A 29 -5.72 4.96 1.46
CA ILE A 29 -5.52 5.15 2.91
C ILE A 29 -5.12 6.60 3.20
N LEU A 30 -4.11 7.14 2.52
CA LEU A 30 -3.64 8.51 2.74
C LEU A 30 -4.69 9.56 2.37
N ALA A 31 -5.44 9.36 1.28
CA ALA A 31 -6.48 10.28 0.84
C ALA A 31 -7.64 10.40 1.84
N LEU A 32 -7.98 9.32 2.54
CA LEU A 32 -9.06 9.31 3.54
C LEU A 32 -8.56 9.77 4.92
N LEU A 33 -7.42 9.24 5.37
CA LEU A 33 -6.89 9.51 6.71
C LEU A 33 -6.24 10.89 6.83
N GLY A 34 -5.62 11.41 5.77
CA GLY A 34 -4.96 12.73 5.79
C GLY A 34 -5.91 13.85 6.24
N PRO A 35 -7.07 14.03 5.58
CA PRO A 35 -8.06 15.02 6.00
C PRO A 35 -8.64 14.76 7.39
N ALA A 36 -8.92 13.49 7.74
CA ALA A 36 -9.48 13.13 9.04
C ALA A 36 -8.54 13.52 10.19
N ILE A 37 -7.25 13.19 10.06
CA ILE A 37 -6.21 13.56 11.02
C ILE A 37 -6.07 15.09 11.07
N GLY A 38 -5.99 15.75 9.91
CA GLY A 38 -5.91 17.20 9.82
C GLY A 38 -7.04 17.90 10.57
N ASN A 39 -8.29 17.46 10.37
CA ASN A 39 -9.46 18.00 11.05
C ASN A 39 -9.39 17.82 12.57
N ILE A 40 -8.92 16.67 13.07
CA ILE A 40 -8.74 16.44 14.52
C ILE A 40 -7.73 17.44 15.09
N PHE A 41 -6.57 17.60 14.44
CA PHE A 41 -5.57 18.56 14.90
C PHE A 41 -6.07 20.01 14.82
N SER A 42 -6.76 20.41 13.75
CA SER A 42 -7.35 21.74 13.62
C SER A 42 -8.39 22.02 14.71
N ASN A 43 -9.23 21.03 15.06
CA ASN A 43 -10.21 21.18 16.13
C ASN A 43 -9.54 21.41 17.49
N ILE A 44 -8.48 20.66 17.80
CA ILE A 44 -7.72 20.84 19.05
C ILE A 44 -7.10 22.24 19.11
N VAL A 45 -6.45 22.68 18.03
CA VAL A 45 -5.82 24.02 17.98
C VAL A 45 -6.85 25.14 18.13
N ASN A 46 -8.02 25.01 17.51
CA ASN A 46 -9.08 26.02 17.61
C ASN A 46 -9.78 26.07 18.99
N GLN A 47 -9.63 25.03 19.80
CA GLN A 47 -10.21 24.94 21.15
C GLN A 47 -9.25 25.41 22.26
N ILE A 48 -7.99 25.69 21.92
CA ILE A 48 -6.99 26.30 22.80
C ILE A 48 -7.05 27.82 22.61
#